data_AF-A0A1I4FIQ9-F1
#
_entry.id   AF-A0A1I4FIQ9-F1
#
_cell.length_a   1.000
_cell.length_b   1.000
_cell.length_c   1.000
_cell.angle_alpha   90.00
_cell.angle_beta   90.00
_cell.angle_gamma   90.00
#
_symmetry.space_group_name_H-M   'P 1'
#
loop_
_entity.id
_entity.type
_entity.pdbx_description
1 polymer ?
#
loop_
_entity_poly.entity_id
_entity_poly.type
_entity_poly.pdbx_seq_one_letter_code
_entity_poly.pdbx_strand_id
1 'polypeptide(L)'
;MENIVDYSNRVKGKKVGAGQCGDLMKDWFITETGRQQLANDLDEWGYFPGTDAYTSWNVATQTNWAAVGFDVINTPSFSQLRAGDIFFISTSKVPGSGHTGIVVSTAGNNVTTLEQNILNAQYAQLLPGENSWSWYGFDKIVRPKGGAPSPGDGGKATSTGTNGLNLIKQFEGCRLTAYDIGDGKITIGWGHAENKGNTNLVAGVTTWTQAQADKQLVTDLKVYENAINSYFTRTFNQNQFDAMASFTYNLGAGIFAQDGWEKNASNSYITASFPNYINKGSAFEEGLKKRRQAEVNLFNTPVSGGSETDEGEIEMILYKVNDKNSKMNGSIWMFNGEQLTRLDGVSAAKFAKNFKTTDVNQAEMSSFKNIGFRTVGEFKY
;
A
#
# COMPACT_ATOMS: atom_id res chain seq x y z
N MET A 1 -1.85 9.68 17.99
CA MET A 1 -1.67 8.28 17.60
C MET A 1 -0.36 8.20 16.84
N GLU A 2 0.60 7.45 17.38
CA GLU A 2 1.83 7.07 16.67
C GLU A 2 1.43 6.09 15.56
N ASN A 3 2.02 6.19 14.36
CA ASN A 3 1.72 5.21 13.31
C ASN A 3 2.43 3.87 13.59
N ILE A 4 1.92 2.78 13.00
CA ILE A 4 2.44 1.43 13.26
C ILE A 4 3.88 1.22 12.76
N VAL A 5 4.34 1.98 11.78
CA VAL A 5 5.72 1.88 11.26
C VAL A 5 6.70 2.49 12.26
N ASP A 6 6.40 3.67 12.79
CA ASP A 6 7.20 4.35 13.82
C ASP A 6 7.20 3.55 15.11
N TYR A 7 6.03 3.05 15.52
CA TYR A 7 5.89 2.14 16.65
C TYR A 7 6.75 0.89 16.46
N SER A 8 6.64 0.24 15.29
CA SER A 8 7.45 -0.93 14.95
C SER A 8 8.94 -0.62 15.02
N ASN A 9 9.39 0.51 14.48
CA ASN A 9 10.80 0.92 14.54
C ASN A 9 11.26 1.17 15.99
N ARG A 10 10.38 1.71 16.83
CA ARG A 10 10.64 1.97 18.24
C ARG A 10 10.85 0.68 19.03
N VAL A 11 10.07 -0.37 18.76
CA VAL A 11 10.06 -1.61 19.56
C VAL A 11 10.84 -2.78 18.94
N LYS A 12 11.11 -2.77 17.63
CA LYS A 12 11.84 -3.84 16.93
C LYS A 12 13.17 -4.16 17.61
N GLY A 13 13.41 -5.45 17.85
CA GLY A 13 14.61 -5.95 18.51
C GLY A 13 14.64 -5.75 20.03
N LYS A 14 13.57 -5.20 20.63
CA LYS A 14 13.47 -4.96 22.07
C LYS A 14 12.42 -5.86 22.70
N LYS A 15 12.63 -6.19 23.98
CA LYS A 15 11.65 -6.85 24.83
C LYS A 15 10.62 -5.82 25.30
N VAL A 16 9.37 -5.99 24.88
CA VAL A 16 8.23 -5.18 25.35
C VAL A 16 7.56 -5.90 26.51
N GLY A 17 7.37 -5.21 27.64
CA GLY A 17 6.80 -5.79 28.86
C GLY A 17 7.56 -7.04 29.35
N ALA A 18 6.83 -8.10 29.70
CA ALA A 18 7.42 -9.37 30.11
C ALA A 18 7.95 -10.23 28.94
N GLY A 19 7.81 -9.75 27.70
CA GLY A 19 8.28 -10.44 26.50
C GLY A 19 7.24 -11.38 25.90
N GLN A 20 5.96 -11.29 26.29
CA GLN A 20 4.88 -12.11 25.76
C GLN A 20 4.21 -11.43 24.55
N CYS A 21 3.48 -12.19 23.73
CA CYS A 21 2.74 -11.64 22.59
C CYS A 21 1.67 -10.63 23.01
N GLY A 22 0.99 -10.91 24.13
CA GLY A 22 0.02 -9.99 24.73
C GLY A 22 0.64 -8.67 25.20
N ASP A 23 1.91 -8.64 25.63
CA ASP A 23 2.57 -7.41 26.08
C ASP A 23 2.78 -6.41 24.94
N LEU A 24 3.09 -6.92 23.75
CA LEU A 24 3.29 -6.11 22.55
C LEU A 24 1.95 -5.53 22.06
N MET A 25 0.90 -6.35 22.02
CA MET A 25 -0.45 -5.91 21.70
C MET A 25 -0.96 -4.85 22.70
N LYS A 26 -0.67 -5.02 23.98
CA LYS A 26 -0.93 -4.08 25.08
C LYS A 26 -0.33 -2.70 24.81
N ASP A 27 0.95 -2.66 24.46
CA ASP A 27 1.69 -1.41 24.29
C ASP A 27 1.22 -0.67 23.01
N TRP A 28 0.87 -1.41 21.96
CA TRP A 28 0.20 -0.84 20.78
C TRP A 28 -1.19 -0.31 21.10
N PHE A 29 -2.00 -1.04 21.86
CA PHE A 29 -3.33 -0.60 22.27
C PHE A 29 -3.29 0.70 23.09
N ILE A 30 -2.33 0.83 24.02
CA ILE A 30 -2.10 2.07 24.78
C ILE A 30 -1.70 3.21 23.83
N THR A 31 -0.87 2.94 22.85
CA THR A 31 -0.43 3.92 21.84
C THR A 31 -1.59 4.44 20.99
N GLU A 32 -2.53 3.57 20.63
CA GLU A 32 -3.70 3.89 19.82
C GLU A 32 -4.80 4.60 20.62
N THR A 33 -5.02 4.22 21.88
CA THR A 33 -6.18 4.68 22.67
C THR A 33 -5.84 5.68 23.78
N GLY A 34 -4.56 5.76 24.16
CA GLY A 34 -4.13 6.46 25.38
C GLY A 34 -4.60 5.80 26.68
N ARG A 35 -5.24 4.62 26.62
CA ARG A 35 -5.79 3.92 27.78
C ARG A 35 -4.88 2.76 28.16
N GLN A 36 -4.51 2.71 29.43
CA GLN A 36 -4.00 1.49 30.04
C GLN A 36 -5.23 0.60 30.33
N GLN A 37 -5.28 -0.60 29.75
CA GLN A 37 -6.34 -1.58 30.02
C GLN A 37 -5.73 -2.96 29.87
N LEU A 38 -5.32 -3.60 30.97
CA LEU A 38 -4.37 -4.71 30.87
C LEU A 38 -4.71 -5.96 31.66
N ALA A 39 -4.16 -7.04 31.13
CA ALA A 39 -4.22 -8.42 31.62
C ALA A 39 -3.43 -8.70 32.89
N ASN A 40 -2.47 -7.85 33.27
CA ASN A 40 -1.53 -8.15 34.37
C ASN A 40 -1.10 -6.93 35.21
N ASP A 41 -1.55 -5.72 34.86
CA ASP A 41 -1.29 -4.50 35.63
C ASP A 41 -2.63 -3.82 35.88
N LEU A 42 -3.10 -3.84 37.13
CA LEU A 42 -4.35 -3.21 37.52
C LEU A 42 -4.15 -1.69 37.57
N ASP A 43 -4.82 -0.95 36.69
CA ASP A 43 -5.08 0.47 36.87
C ASP A 43 -6.54 0.69 37.33
N GLU A 44 -6.97 1.95 37.38
CA GLU A 44 -8.33 2.35 37.81
C GLU A 44 -9.47 1.80 36.91
N TRP A 45 -9.17 1.21 35.75
CA TRP A 45 -10.16 0.67 34.80
C TRP A 45 -10.25 -0.87 34.78
N GLY A 46 -9.32 -1.58 35.43
CA GLY A 46 -9.32 -3.05 35.56
C GLY A 46 -8.97 -3.80 34.28
N TYR A 47 -9.29 -5.11 34.22
CA TYR A 47 -9.14 -5.90 32.99
C TYR A 47 -9.92 -5.29 31.82
N PHE A 48 -9.54 -5.63 30.58
CA PHE A 48 -10.38 -5.39 29.40
C PHE A 48 -11.84 -5.77 29.75
N PRO A 49 -12.83 -4.87 29.54
CA PRO A 49 -14.19 -5.10 30.00
C PRO A 49 -14.76 -6.44 29.47
N GLY A 50 -14.98 -7.38 30.38
CA GLY A 50 -15.56 -8.68 30.09
C GLY A 50 -14.57 -9.84 29.86
N THR A 51 -13.25 -9.67 30.05
CA THR A 51 -12.27 -10.77 29.89
C THR A 51 -11.42 -11.05 31.14
N ASP A 52 -11.02 -12.31 31.30
CA ASP A 52 -10.01 -12.75 32.29
C ASP A 52 -8.56 -12.47 31.84
N ALA A 53 -8.38 -12.14 30.57
CA ALA A 53 -7.11 -11.87 29.90
C ALA A 53 -6.00 -12.92 30.12
N TYR A 54 -6.38 -14.16 30.43
CA TYR A 54 -5.45 -15.26 30.72
C TYR A 54 -4.69 -15.74 29.47
N THR A 55 -5.33 -15.64 28.30
CA THR A 55 -4.74 -16.00 27.01
C THR A 55 -5.04 -14.93 25.96
N SER A 56 -4.21 -14.86 24.92
CA SER A 56 -4.46 -13.99 23.76
C SER A 56 -5.83 -14.27 23.12
N TRP A 57 -6.27 -15.54 23.12
CA TRP A 57 -7.57 -15.91 22.58
C TRP A 57 -8.75 -15.53 23.49
N ASN A 58 -8.56 -15.56 24.82
CA ASN A 58 -9.58 -15.06 25.76
C ASN A 58 -9.77 -13.55 25.58
N VAL A 59 -8.67 -12.79 25.46
CA VAL A 59 -8.73 -11.35 25.12
C VAL A 59 -9.48 -11.14 23.80
N ALA A 60 -9.20 -11.95 22.78
CA ALA A 60 -9.89 -11.85 21.50
C ALA A 60 -11.41 -12.06 21.59
N THR A 61 -11.85 -13.04 22.39
CA THR A 61 -13.23 -13.56 22.37
C THR A 61 -14.15 -13.02 23.46
N GLN A 62 -13.59 -12.70 24.63
CA GLN A 62 -14.37 -12.25 25.79
C GLN A 62 -14.46 -10.71 25.87
N THR A 63 -13.47 -9.99 25.31
CA THR A 63 -13.48 -8.51 25.31
C THR A 63 -14.65 -7.97 24.48
N ASN A 64 -15.41 -7.04 25.06
CA ASN A 64 -16.41 -6.28 24.32
C ASN A 64 -15.76 -5.15 23.51
N TRP A 65 -15.12 -5.51 22.40
CA TRP A 65 -14.39 -4.61 21.50
C TRP A 65 -15.23 -3.41 21.04
N ALA A 66 -16.52 -3.63 20.76
CA ALA A 66 -17.42 -2.58 20.33
C ALA A 66 -17.59 -1.49 21.40
N ALA A 67 -17.65 -1.87 22.69
CA ALA A 67 -17.80 -0.95 23.81
C ALA A 67 -16.52 -0.14 24.09
N VAL A 68 -15.35 -0.70 23.78
CA VAL A 68 -14.06 0.02 23.87
C VAL A 68 -13.70 0.75 22.57
N GLY A 69 -14.64 0.85 21.63
CA GLY A 69 -14.47 1.65 20.42
C GLY A 69 -13.63 0.96 19.35
N PHE A 70 -13.79 -0.35 19.16
CA PHE A 70 -13.13 -1.13 18.11
C PHE A 70 -14.15 -1.85 17.22
N ASP A 71 -13.86 -1.90 15.92
CA ASP A 71 -14.50 -2.76 14.94
C ASP A 71 -13.84 -4.14 14.98
N VAL A 72 -14.65 -5.17 14.72
CA VAL A 72 -14.23 -6.57 14.77
C VAL A 72 -14.51 -7.21 13.42
N ILE A 73 -13.52 -7.91 12.87
CA ILE A 73 -13.71 -8.81 11.74
C ILE A 73 -13.30 -10.21 12.17
N ASN A 74 -14.24 -11.15 12.11
CA ASN A 74 -13.97 -12.56 12.38
C ASN A 74 -13.58 -13.24 11.07
N THR A 75 -12.55 -14.09 11.12
CA THR A 75 -12.01 -14.84 9.97
C THR A 75 -11.73 -13.94 8.76
N PRO A 76 -10.93 -12.85 8.91
CA PRO A 76 -10.68 -11.93 7.82
C PRO A 76 -9.90 -12.59 6.67
N SER A 77 -10.23 -12.23 5.44
CA SER A 77 -9.34 -12.46 4.30
C SER A 77 -8.11 -11.55 4.41
N PHE A 78 -7.01 -11.92 3.75
CA PHE A 78 -5.81 -11.10 3.70
C PHE A 78 -6.08 -9.67 3.17
N SER A 79 -7.01 -9.54 2.22
CA SER A 79 -7.45 -8.24 1.67
C SER A 79 -8.23 -7.36 2.65
N GLN A 80 -8.76 -7.92 3.75
CA GLN A 80 -9.48 -7.15 4.77
C GLN A 80 -8.53 -6.58 5.82
N LEU A 81 -7.29 -7.03 5.85
CA LEU A 81 -6.28 -6.60 6.82
C LEU A 81 -5.79 -5.20 6.50
N ARG A 82 -5.34 -4.55 7.56
CA ARG A 82 -4.95 -3.14 7.60
C ARG A 82 -3.80 -2.96 8.57
N ALA A 83 -2.83 -2.14 8.21
CA ALA A 83 -1.74 -1.72 9.08
C ALA A 83 -2.32 -1.12 10.38
N GLY A 84 -1.82 -1.60 11.51
CA GLY A 84 -2.34 -1.28 12.83
C GLY A 84 -3.45 -2.21 13.34
N ASP A 85 -3.97 -3.12 12.50
CA ASP A 85 -4.88 -4.17 12.96
C ASP A 85 -4.19 -5.01 14.03
N ILE A 86 -4.85 -5.19 15.16
CA ILE A 86 -4.48 -6.21 16.13
C ILE A 86 -5.11 -7.51 15.66
N PHE A 87 -4.29 -8.49 15.35
CA PHE A 87 -4.76 -9.81 14.93
C PHE A 87 -4.70 -10.82 16.05
N PHE A 88 -5.54 -11.84 15.94
CA PHE A 88 -5.59 -12.98 16.84
C PHE A 88 -5.67 -14.29 16.06
N ILE A 89 -4.97 -15.28 16.60
CA ILE A 89 -4.98 -16.66 16.13
C ILE A 89 -5.45 -17.54 17.30
N SER A 90 -6.38 -18.43 17.00
CA SER A 90 -7.07 -19.26 17.96
C SER A 90 -6.22 -20.40 18.51
N THR A 91 -6.68 -20.96 19.63
CA THR A 91 -6.04 -22.10 20.30
C THR A 91 -6.07 -23.39 19.47
N SER A 92 -6.90 -23.48 18.42
CA SER A 92 -6.91 -24.63 17.52
C SER A 92 -5.69 -24.65 16.58
N LYS A 93 -5.15 -23.46 16.25
CA LYS A 93 -3.97 -23.28 15.39
C LYS A 93 -2.69 -23.08 16.21
N VAL A 94 -2.79 -22.43 17.37
CA VAL A 94 -1.70 -22.23 18.33
C VAL A 94 -2.12 -22.74 19.72
N PRO A 95 -1.91 -24.04 20.02
CA PRO A 95 -2.38 -24.67 21.25
C PRO A 95 -1.91 -23.97 22.53
N GLY A 96 -2.76 -23.97 23.56
CA GLY A 96 -2.48 -23.41 24.88
C GLY A 96 -3.01 -22.00 25.05
N SER A 97 -2.51 -21.02 24.30
CA SER A 97 -2.82 -19.59 24.50
C SER A 97 -3.42 -18.87 23.29
N GLY A 98 -3.37 -19.46 22.09
CA GLY A 98 -3.50 -18.68 20.86
C GLY A 98 -2.31 -17.74 20.67
N HIS A 99 -2.42 -16.81 19.72
CA HIS A 99 -1.39 -15.80 19.46
C HIS A 99 -2.00 -14.45 19.08
N THR A 100 -1.24 -13.37 19.30
CA THR A 100 -1.62 -12.02 18.87
C THR A 100 -0.40 -11.24 18.41
N GLY A 101 -0.63 -10.29 17.52
CA GLY A 101 0.37 -9.33 17.05
C GLY A 101 -0.31 -8.19 16.32
N ILE A 102 0.50 -7.36 15.65
CA ILE A 102 0.01 -6.21 14.91
C ILE A 102 0.37 -6.35 13.44
N VAL A 103 -0.56 -6.09 12.53
CA VAL A 103 -0.26 -5.98 11.10
C VAL A 103 0.52 -4.69 10.88
N VAL A 104 1.71 -4.75 10.28
CA VAL A 104 2.52 -3.55 9.98
C VAL A 104 2.35 -3.11 8.54
N SER A 105 2.25 -4.06 7.62
CA SER A 105 2.01 -3.76 6.22
C SER A 105 1.30 -4.91 5.50
N THR A 106 0.58 -4.55 4.46
CA THR A 106 -0.09 -5.48 3.55
C THR A 106 0.27 -5.10 2.11
N ALA A 107 0.75 -6.06 1.33
CA ALA A 107 1.01 -5.91 -0.11
C ALA A 107 0.40 -7.11 -0.84
N GLY A 108 -0.86 -6.97 -1.26
CA GLY A 108 -1.66 -8.11 -1.71
C GLY A 108 -1.84 -9.12 -0.58
N ASN A 109 -1.46 -10.38 -0.81
CA ASN A 109 -1.47 -11.43 0.22
C ASN A 109 -0.20 -11.45 1.09
N ASN A 110 0.77 -10.59 0.83
CA ASN A 110 1.98 -10.49 1.63
C ASN A 110 1.72 -9.58 2.82
N VAL A 111 1.61 -10.17 4.01
CA VAL A 111 1.45 -9.43 5.25
C VAL A 111 2.77 -9.43 6.00
N THR A 112 3.22 -8.26 6.43
CA THR A 112 4.26 -8.15 7.44
C THR A 112 3.61 -7.86 8.77
N THR A 113 3.92 -8.67 9.78
CA THR A 113 3.42 -8.51 11.14
C THR A 113 4.55 -8.12 12.08
N LEU A 114 4.18 -7.44 13.16
CA LEU A 114 5.02 -7.19 14.31
C LEU A 114 4.55 -8.12 15.42
N GLU A 115 5.42 -9.02 15.82
CA GLU A 115 5.10 -10.07 16.78
C GLU A 115 6.20 -10.21 17.82
N GLN A 116 5.82 -10.68 19.00
CA GLN A 116 6.73 -11.00 20.08
C GLN A 116 6.41 -12.41 20.58
N ASN A 117 7.44 -13.11 21.07
CA ASN A 117 7.35 -14.49 21.55
C ASN A 117 7.03 -15.52 20.47
N ILE A 118 7.36 -15.25 19.21
CA ILE A 118 7.42 -16.29 18.18
C ILE A 118 8.63 -17.20 18.47
N LEU A 119 8.44 -18.53 18.46
CA LEU A 119 9.52 -19.52 18.72
C LEU A 119 10.31 -19.25 20.02
N ASN A 120 9.65 -18.76 21.08
CA ASN A 120 10.26 -18.37 22.38
C ASN A 120 11.21 -17.16 22.33
N ALA A 121 11.20 -16.39 21.24
CA ALA A 121 11.96 -15.15 21.14
C ALA A 121 11.20 -13.99 21.83
N GLN A 122 11.59 -13.66 23.06
CA GLN A 122 10.94 -12.65 23.92
C GLN A 122 11.23 -11.19 23.51
N TYR A 123 11.35 -10.90 22.23
CA TYR A 123 11.53 -9.55 21.69
C TYR A 123 10.68 -9.35 20.44
N ALA A 124 10.31 -8.09 20.17
CA ALA A 124 9.48 -7.73 19.04
C ALA A 124 10.23 -7.87 17.72
N GLN A 125 9.60 -8.51 16.73
CA GLN A 125 10.17 -8.86 15.45
C GLN A 125 9.21 -8.49 14.33
N LEU A 126 9.76 -7.92 13.25
CA LEU A 126 9.05 -7.78 11.99
C LEU A 126 9.18 -9.08 11.21
N LEU A 127 8.04 -9.68 10.89
CA LEU A 127 7.97 -10.99 10.28
C LEU A 127 7.15 -10.90 8.99
N PRO A 128 7.74 -11.16 7.82
CA PRO A 128 6.94 -11.37 6.62
C PRO A 128 6.08 -12.63 6.79
N GLY A 129 4.99 -12.74 6.03
CA GLY A 129 3.96 -13.77 6.23
C GLY A 129 4.48 -15.21 6.30
N GLU A 130 5.54 -15.53 5.56
CA GLU A 130 6.24 -16.83 5.59
C GLU A 130 6.95 -17.15 6.93
N ASN A 131 7.31 -16.12 7.70
CA ASN A 131 8.03 -16.21 8.98
C ASN A 131 7.17 -15.79 10.18
N SER A 132 5.87 -15.54 9.97
CA SER A 132 4.92 -15.04 10.95
C SER A 132 3.85 -16.07 11.23
N TRP A 133 3.28 -16.16 12.44
CA TRP A 133 2.13 -17.05 12.68
C TRP A 133 0.93 -16.79 11.73
N SER A 134 0.91 -15.65 11.03
CA SER A 134 -0.05 -15.34 9.97
C SER A 134 -0.08 -16.34 8.80
N TRP A 135 0.92 -17.21 8.63
CA TRP A 135 0.84 -18.30 7.65
C TRP A 135 -0.31 -19.30 7.95
N TYR A 136 -0.83 -19.32 9.18
CA TYR A 136 -2.05 -20.05 9.54
C TYR A 136 -3.35 -19.29 9.23
N GLY A 137 -3.25 -18.08 8.66
CA GLY A 137 -4.32 -17.11 8.54
C GLY A 137 -4.69 -16.49 9.89
N PHE A 138 -5.64 -15.55 9.85
CA PHE A 138 -6.12 -14.84 11.04
C PHE A 138 -7.52 -15.30 11.40
N ASP A 139 -7.79 -15.52 12.69
CA ASP A 139 -9.12 -15.94 13.16
C ASP A 139 -9.97 -14.74 13.60
N LYS A 140 -9.33 -13.64 14.00
CA LYS A 140 -9.99 -12.37 14.32
C LYS A 140 -9.02 -11.22 14.12
N ILE A 141 -9.50 -10.08 13.62
CA ILE A 141 -8.82 -8.80 13.78
C ILE A 141 -9.73 -7.78 14.46
N VAL A 142 -9.10 -6.82 15.12
CA VAL A 142 -9.78 -5.66 15.71
C VAL A 142 -9.03 -4.38 15.36
N ARG A 143 -9.77 -3.29 15.16
CA ARG A 143 -9.23 -1.96 14.85
C ARG A 143 -10.09 -0.85 15.45
N PRO A 144 -9.56 0.35 15.76
CA PRO A 144 -10.37 1.45 16.32
C PRO A 144 -11.55 1.87 15.42
N LYS A 145 -12.74 2.05 16.01
CA LYS A 145 -13.97 2.56 15.39
C LYS A 145 -13.84 4.04 15.08
N GLY A 146 -14.14 4.44 13.85
CA GLY A 146 -14.09 5.85 13.46
C GLY A 146 -12.69 6.47 13.54
N GLY A 147 -11.66 5.67 13.85
CA GLY A 147 -10.31 5.98 13.46
C GLY A 147 -10.32 6.09 11.95
N ALA A 148 -10.15 7.31 11.43
CA ALA A 148 -9.48 7.44 10.15
C ALA A 148 -8.26 6.50 10.22
N PRO A 149 -7.99 5.67 9.20
CA PRO A 149 -6.89 4.73 9.25
C PRO A 149 -5.68 5.44 9.87
N SER A 150 -5.18 4.92 11.01
CA SER A 150 -3.93 5.39 11.59
C SER A 150 -2.92 5.45 10.43
N PRO A 151 -2.15 6.53 10.25
CA PRO A 151 -1.41 6.81 9.02
C PRO A 151 -0.52 5.62 8.63
N GLY A 152 -1.06 4.74 7.80
CA GLY A 152 -0.61 3.35 7.72
C GLY A 152 -1.31 2.54 6.63
N ASP A 153 -2.55 2.89 6.24
CA ASP A 153 -3.31 2.19 5.17
C ASP A 153 -3.70 3.01 3.94
N GLY A 154 -3.12 4.17 3.77
CA GLY A 154 -2.59 4.48 2.46
C GLY A 154 -1.11 4.61 2.71
N GLY A 155 -0.32 3.57 2.45
CA GLY A 155 1.13 3.64 2.63
C GLY A 155 1.61 4.98 2.11
N LYS A 156 2.39 5.73 2.91
CA LYS A 156 2.83 7.11 2.63
C LYS A 156 2.84 7.32 1.12
N ALA A 157 1.78 7.93 0.59
CA ALA A 157 1.71 8.08 -0.85
C ALA A 157 2.83 9.04 -1.19
N THR A 158 3.85 8.53 -1.86
CA THR A 158 5.01 9.31 -2.31
C THR A 158 5.00 9.52 -3.81
N SER A 159 4.03 8.93 -4.50
CA SER A 159 3.88 8.97 -5.95
C SER A 159 2.40 8.99 -6.32
N THR A 160 2.12 9.51 -7.51
CA THR A 160 0.79 9.71 -8.07
C THR A 160 0.20 8.36 -8.50
N GLY A 161 -1.03 8.08 -8.05
CA GLY A 161 -1.84 6.92 -8.43
C GLY A 161 -2.68 7.17 -9.68
N THR A 162 -3.52 6.22 -10.05
CA THR A 162 -4.33 6.27 -11.28
C THR A 162 -5.36 7.40 -11.23
N ASN A 163 -5.99 7.64 -10.07
CA ASN A 163 -6.94 8.72 -9.86
C ASN A 163 -6.27 10.09 -10.09
N GLY A 164 -5.06 10.29 -9.57
CA GLY A 164 -4.25 11.49 -9.82
C GLY A 164 -3.89 11.65 -11.29
N LEU A 165 -3.40 10.58 -11.93
CA LEU A 165 -3.08 10.58 -13.37
C LEU A 165 -4.30 10.92 -14.23
N ASN A 166 -5.44 10.29 -13.96
CA ASN A 166 -6.70 10.54 -14.67
C ASN A 166 -7.17 11.98 -14.48
N LEU A 167 -7.08 12.51 -13.25
CA LEU A 167 -7.44 13.88 -12.96
C LEU A 167 -6.55 14.88 -13.72
N ILE A 168 -5.24 14.65 -13.78
CA ILE A 168 -4.31 15.49 -14.55
C ILE A 168 -4.66 15.44 -16.05
N LYS A 169 -4.79 14.23 -16.61
CA LYS A 169 -5.12 14.05 -18.04
C LYS A 169 -6.44 14.72 -18.43
N GLN A 170 -7.43 14.71 -17.53
CA GLN A 170 -8.70 15.38 -17.73
C GLN A 170 -8.54 16.90 -17.96
N PHE A 171 -7.55 17.55 -17.35
CA PHE A 171 -7.36 19.00 -17.42
C PHE A 171 -6.24 19.49 -18.34
N GLU A 172 -5.18 18.71 -18.56
CA GLU A 172 -4.02 19.16 -19.35
C GLU A 172 -4.24 19.07 -20.88
N GLY A 173 -4.97 18.06 -21.35
CA GLY A 173 -5.22 17.83 -22.78
C GLY A 173 -3.97 17.42 -23.58
N CYS A 174 -3.94 16.19 -24.11
CA CYS A 174 -2.78 15.66 -24.83
C CYS A 174 -2.65 16.26 -26.25
N ARG A 175 -1.44 16.74 -26.59
CA ARG A 175 -1.08 17.13 -27.97
C ARG A 175 0.15 16.35 -28.45
N LEU A 176 -0.07 15.44 -29.39
CA LEU A 176 0.97 14.52 -29.87
C LEU A 176 1.99 15.16 -30.82
N THR A 177 1.73 16.36 -31.31
CA THR A 177 2.70 17.15 -32.08
C THR A 177 3.18 18.30 -31.23
N ALA A 178 4.49 18.48 -31.15
CA ALA A 178 5.10 19.59 -30.42
C ALA A 178 4.56 20.94 -30.94
N TYR A 179 4.35 21.88 -30.04
CA TYR A 179 3.82 23.20 -30.35
C TYR A 179 4.50 24.26 -29.49
N ASP A 180 4.37 25.50 -29.93
CA ASP A 180 4.99 26.67 -29.32
C ASP A 180 3.90 27.72 -29.12
N ILE A 181 3.73 28.18 -27.88
CA ILE A 181 2.75 29.20 -27.52
C ILE A 181 3.38 30.59 -27.33
N GLY A 182 4.68 30.74 -27.62
CA GLY A 182 5.40 32.00 -27.50
C GLY A 182 5.91 32.32 -26.09
N ASP A 183 5.84 31.38 -25.15
CA ASP A 183 6.28 31.53 -23.76
C ASP A 183 7.77 31.19 -23.52
N GLY A 184 8.52 30.95 -24.61
CA GLY A 184 9.93 30.56 -24.56
C GLY A 184 10.16 29.06 -24.39
N LYS A 185 9.11 28.23 -24.42
CA LYS A 185 9.20 26.77 -24.36
C LYS A 185 8.60 26.10 -25.58
N ILE A 186 8.96 24.83 -25.78
CA ILE A 186 8.30 23.92 -26.73
C ILE A 186 7.55 22.87 -25.90
N THR A 187 6.26 22.72 -26.17
CA THR A 187 5.36 21.85 -25.40
C THR A 187 4.86 20.68 -26.24
N ILE A 188 4.74 19.49 -25.65
CA ILE A 188 4.21 18.27 -26.29
C ILE A 188 3.55 17.36 -25.24
N GLY A 189 2.71 16.42 -25.69
CA GLY A 189 2.07 15.43 -24.82
C GLY A 189 1.09 16.07 -23.84
N TRP A 190 1.15 15.65 -22.58
CA TRP A 190 0.28 16.11 -21.49
C TRP A 190 0.76 17.41 -20.80
N GLY A 191 1.43 18.30 -21.54
CA GLY A 191 1.97 19.56 -20.99
C GLY A 191 3.48 19.53 -20.70
N HIS A 192 4.19 18.49 -21.16
CA HIS A 192 5.65 18.44 -21.09
C HIS A 192 6.25 19.61 -21.86
N ALA A 193 7.08 20.42 -21.20
CA ALA A 193 7.60 21.67 -21.78
C ALA A 193 9.10 21.84 -21.51
N GLU A 194 9.87 22.04 -22.57
CA GLU A 194 11.32 22.27 -22.49
C GLU A 194 11.67 23.67 -23.00
N ASN A 195 12.70 24.30 -22.41
CA ASN A 195 13.13 25.64 -22.80
C ASN A 195 13.71 25.65 -24.23
N LYS A 196 13.33 26.64 -25.03
CA LYS A 196 13.92 26.85 -26.35
C LYS A 196 15.44 27.00 -26.23
N GLY A 197 16.17 26.27 -27.07
CA GLY A 197 17.63 26.22 -27.05
C GLY A 197 18.25 25.15 -26.14
N ASN A 198 17.44 24.45 -25.33
CA ASN A 198 17.86 23.28 -24.56
C ASN A 198 16.88 22.12 -24.73
N THR A 199 16.45 21.89 -25.97
CA THR A 199 15.47 20.86 -26.33
C THR A 199 15.75 20.33 -27.72
N ASN A 200 15.45 19.05 -27.93
CA ASN A 200 15.39 18.43 -29.27
C ASN A 200 13.96 18.47 -29.85
N LEU A 201 12.98 19.00 -29.13
CA LEU A 201 11.61 19.16 -29.60
C LEU A 201 11.55 20.31 -30.61
N VAL A 202 10.94 20.02 -31.76
CA VAL A 202 10.74 20.99 -32.85
C VAL A 202 9.24 21.15 -33.06
N ALA A 203 8.73 22.35 -32.82
CA ALA A 203 7.31 22.66 -32.99
C ALA A 203 6.83 22.35 -34.42
N GLY A 204 5.67 21.72 -34.54
CA GLY A 204 5.08 21.26 -35.80
C GLY A 204 5.74 20.04 -36.43
N VAL A 205 6.88 19.56 -35.89
CA VAL A 205 7.68 18.49 -36.50
C VAL A 205 7.82 17.29 -35.58
N THR A 206 8.23 17.48 -34.33
CA THR A 206 8.37 16.38 -33.39
C THR A 206 6.99 15.83 -33.03
N THR A 207 6.82 14.52 -33.20
CA THR A 207 5.58 13.81 -32.86
C THR A 207 5.83 12.67 -31.90
N TRP A 208 4.91 12.45 -30.97
CA TRP A 208 4.88 11.30 -30.07
C TRP A 208 3.69 10.39 -30.36
N THR A 209 3.83 9.11 -30.02
CA THR A 209 2.68 8.22 -29.83
C THR A 209 2.00 8.54 -28.50
N GLN A 210 0.74 8.10 -28.35
CA GLN A 210 0.02 8.24 -27.07
C GLN A 210 0.80 7.61 -25.91
N ALA A 211 1.37 6.41 -26.12
CA ALA A 211 2.19 5.73 -25.11
C ALA A 211 3.46 6.51 -24.72
N GLN A 212 4.09 7.22 -25.67
CA GLN A 212 5.23 8.09 -25.37
C GLN A 212 4.82 9.29 -24.51
N ALA A 213 3.69 9.93 -24.83
CA ALA A 213 3.14 11.03 -24.04
C ALA A 213 2.75 10.57 -22.62
N ASP A 214 2.09 9.43 -22.49
CA ASP A 214 1.72 8.86 -21.19
C ASP A 214 2.95 8.51 -20.34
N LYS A 215 3.98 7.91 -20.95
CA LYS A 215 5.25 7.62 -20.26
C LYS A 215 5.98 8.89 -19.82
N GLN A 216 5.96 9.93 -20.65
CA GLN A 216 6.59 11.20 -20.30
C GLN A 216 5.86 11.88 -19.12
N LEU A 217 4.52 11.85 -19.10
CA LEU A 217 3.74 12.40 -17.98
C LEU A 217 4.17 11.80 -16.64
N VAL A 218 4.31 10.47 -16.56
CA VAL A 218 4.80 9.78 -15.36
C VAL A 218 6.22 10.23 -14.98
N THR A 219 7.06 10.54 -15.96
CA THR A 219 8.42 11.04 -15.73
C THR A 219 8.42 12.46 -15.18
N ASP A 220 7.62 13.35 -15.77
CA ASP A 220 7.49 14.74 -15.34
C ASP A 220 6.89 14.84 -13.93
N LEU A 221 5.95 13.96 -13.60
CA LEU A 221 5.30 13.92 -12.29
C LEU A 221 6.27 13.79 -11.13
N LYS A 222 7.40 13.11 -11.31
CA LYS A 222 8.43 12.94 -10.26
C LYS A 222 8.89 14.27 -9.65
N VAL A 223 8.94 15.35 -10.44
CA VAL A 223 9.35 16.68 -9.94
C VAL A 223 8.32 17.20 -8.94
N TYR A 224 7.04 17.05 -9.24
CA TYR A 224 5.93 17.52 -8.42
C TYR A 224 5.69 16.63 -7.19
N GLU A 225 5.82 15.31 -7.36
CA GLU A 225 5.80 14.34 -6.27
C GLU A 225 6.90 14.64 -5.24
N ASN A 226 8.13 14.91 -5.71
CA ASN A 226 9.24 15.29 -4.85
C ASN A 226 8.98 16.60 -4.10
N ALA A 227 8.33 17.58 -4.74
CA ALA A 227 7.96 18.82 -4.07
C ALA A 227 6.97 18.59 -2.92
N ILE A 228 5.93 17.77 -3.12
CA ILE A 228 4.99 17.40 -2.05
C ILE A 228 5.73 16.67 -0.92
N ASN A 229 6.51 15.64 -1.27
CA ASN A 229 7.22 14.79 -0.33
C ASN A 229 8.26 15.52 0.52
N SER A 230 8.91 16.53 -0.05
CA SER A 230 9.96 17.30 0.64
C SER A 230 9.40 18.48 1.44
N TYR A 231 8.25 19.02 1.03
CA TYR A 231 7.68 20.20 1.66
C TYR A 231 6.91 19.87 2.94
N PHE A 232 6.01 18.88 2.89
CA PHE A 232 5.15 18.54 4.02
C PHE A 232 5.85 17.58 4.99
N THR A 233 5.63 17.79 6.29
CA THR A 233 6.17 16.94 7.37
C THR A 233 5.20 15.85 7.81
N ARG A 234 3.98 15.84 7.25
CA ARG A 234 2.95 14.82 7.50
C ARG A 234 2.77 13.92 6.30
N THR A 235 2.12 12.78 6.52
CA THR A 235 1.73 11.85 5.46
C THR A 235 0.33 12.14 4.94
N PHE A 236 0.08 11.67 3.73
CA PHE A 236 -1.18 11.77 3.01
C PHE A 236 -1.59 10.38 2.53
N ASN A 237 -2.90 10.13 2.47
CA ASN A 237 -3.41 8.96 1.76
C ASN A 237 -3.30 9.15 0.22
N GLN A 238 -3.56 8.09 -0.56
CA GLN A 238 -3.37 8.15 -2.02
C GLN A 238 -4.18 9.26 -2.68
N ASN A 239 -5.49 9.36 -2.41
CA ASN A 239 -6.33 10.39 -3.03
C ASN A 239 -5.92 11.82 -2.62
N GLN A 240 -5.46 12.01 -1.38
CA GLN A 240 -4.92 13.29 -0.92
C GLN A 240 -3.64 13.65 -1.68
N PHE A 241 -2.72 12.69 -1.84
CA PHE A 241 -1.49 12.89 -2.59
C PHE A 241 -1.77 13.15 -4.06
N ASP A 242 -2.66 12.39 -4.68
CA ASP A 242 -3.08 12.54 -6.07
C ASP A 242 -3.69 13.92 -6.36
N ALA A 243 -4.55 14.41 -5.47
CA ALA A 243 -5.12 15.75 -5.59
C ALA A 243 -4.02 16.83 -5.51
N MET A 244 -3.07 16.69 -4.59
CA MET A 244 -1.94 17.61 -4.49
C MET A 244 -0.98 17.51 -5.69
N ALA A 245 -0.78 16.32 -6.26
CA ALA A 245 0.01 16.10 -7.46
C ALA A 245 -0.61 16.83 -8.65
N SER A 246 -1.92 16.71 -8.84
CA SER A 246 -2.65 17.48 -9.87
C SER A 246 -2.57 19.00 -9.65
N PHE A 247 -2.71 19.44 -8.40
CA PHE A 247 -2.62 20.85 -8.02
C PHE A 247 -1.23 21.43 -8.30
N THR A 248 -0.18 20.72 -7.90
CA THR A 248 1.22 21.14 -8.11
C THR A 248 1.67 21.03 -9.56
N TYR A 249 1.18 20.05 -10.33
CA TYR A 249 1.43 19.96 -11.77
C TYR A 249 0.93 21.23 -12.48
N ASN A 250 -0.21 21.78 -12.05
CA ASN A 250 -0.78 22.99 -12.62
C ASN A 250 -0.02 24.28 -12.28
N LEU A 251 0.40 24.41 -11.01
CA LEU A 251 0.89 25.67 -10.46
C LEU A 251 2.42 25.72 -10.35
N GLY A 252 3.08 24.57 -10.48
CA GLY A 252 4.51 24.41 -10.30
C GLY A 252 4.89 23.81 -8.94
N ALA A 253 6.05 23.16 -8.93
CA ALA A 253 6.64 22.49 -7.77
C ALA A 253 6.95 23.43 -6.58
N GLY A 254 7.07 24.74 -6.81
CA GLY A 254 7.40 25.73 -5.77
C GLY A 254 6.21 26.29 -5.00
N ILE A 255 4.98 25.97 -5.40
CA ILE A 255 3.78 26.71 -4.99
C ILE A 255 3.60 26.81 -3.47
N PHE A 256 3.80 25.71 -2.74
CA PHE A 256 3.58 25.68 -1.30
C PHE A 256 4.57 26.58 -0.55
N ALA A 257 5.84 26.58 -0.97
CA ALA A 257 6.87 27.40 -0.36
C ALA A 257 6.70 28.89 -0.69
N GLN A 258 6.32 29.20 -1.93
CA GLN A 258 6.08 30.56 -2.39
C GLN A 258 4.95 31.23 -1.61
N ASP A 259 3.89 30.47 -1.33
CA ASP A 259 2.71 30.98 -0.62
C ASP A 259 2.71 30.69 0.89
N GLY A 260 3.82 30.17 1.41
CA GLY A 260 4.04 30.03 2.86
C GLY A 260 3.08 29.07 3.57
N TRP A 261 2.69 27.97 2.92
CA TRP A 261 1.82 26.98 3.55
C TRP A 261 2.45 26.35 4.80
N GLU A 262 1.62 25.88 5.74
CA GLU A 262 2.14 25.15 6.89
C GLU A 262 2.63 23.75 6.46
N LYS A 263 3.86 23.38 6.84
CA LYS A 263 4.40 22.04 6.53
C LYS A 263 3.59 20.89 7.15
N ASN A 264 2.85 21.17 8.23
CA ASN A 264 1.93 20.25 8.87
C ASN A 264 0.46 20.65 8.66
N ALA A 265 0.15 21.36 7.57
CA ALA A 265 -1.18 21.86 7.28
C ALA A 265 -2.26 20.78 7.46
N SER A 266 -3.39 21.18 8.06
CA SER A 266 -4.55 20.31 8.21
C SER A 266 -5.25 20.09 6.86
N ASN A 267 -6.04 19.01 6.77
CA ASN A 267 -6.85 18.73 5.58
C ASN A 267 -7.81 19.89 5.26
N SER A 268 -8.38 20.53 6.29
CA SER A 268 -9.26 21.69 6.12
C SER A 268 -8.51 22.91 5.60
N TYR A 269 -7.28 23.14 6.06
CA TYR A 269 -6.43 24.20 5.53
C TYR A 269 -6.15 23.99 4.04
N ILE A 270 -5.71 22.79 3.65
CA ILE A 270 -5.35 22.48 2.27
C ILE A 270 -6.56 22.63 1.34
N THR A 271 -7.69 22.02 1.70
CA THR A 271 -8.91 22.06 0.89
C THR A 271 -9.55 23.44 0.83
N ALA A 272 -9.43 24.25 1.88
CA ALA A 272 -9.85 25.66 1.84
C ALA A 272 -8.90 26.54 1.00
N SER A 273 -7.65 26.11 0.81
CA SER A 273 -6.65 26.86 0.03
C SER A 273 -6.81 26.67 -1.47
N PHE A 274 -7.17 25.48 -1.96
CA PHE A 274 -7.28 25.18 -3.40
C PHE A 274 -8.12 26.21 -4.18
N PRO A 275 -9.32 26.62 -3.73
CA PRO A 275 -10.16 27.57 -4.47
C PRO A 275 -9.56 28.98 -4.64
N ASN A 276 -8.49 29.32 -3.91
CA ASN A 276 -7.81 30.61 -4.07
C ASN A 276 -6.97 30.68 -5.36
N TYR A 277 -6.66 29.54 -5.97
CA TYR A 277 -5.81 29.42 -7.16
C TYR A 277 -6.64 29.31 -8.44
N ILE A 278 -7.45 30.34 -8.65
CA ILE A 278 -8.26 30.55 -9.85
C ILE A 278 -7.93 31.94 -10.38
N ASN A 279 -7.42 32.05 -11.60
CA ASN A 279 -7.04 33.33 -12.19
C ASN A 279 -8.29 34.18 -12.46
N LYS A 280 -8.78 34.91 -11.44
CA LYS A 280 -10.03 35.68 -11.48
C LYS A 280 -10.01 36.72 -12.60
N GLY A 281 -11.09 36.80 -13.36
CA GLY A 281 -11.26 37.68 -14.52
C GLY A 281 -10.60 37.17 -15.81
N SER A 282 -9.91 36.03 -15.78
CA SER A 282 -9.31 35.45 -16.99
C SER A 282 -10.24 34.50 -17.72
N ALA A 283 -9.99 34.26 -19.01
CA ALA A 283 -10.70 33.23 -19.79
C ALA A 283 -10.53 31.81 -19.21
N PHE A 284 -9.55 31.59 -18.33
CA PHE A 284 -9.27 30.31 -17.69
C PHE A 284 -10.00 30.13 -16.36
N GLU A 285 -10.61 31.19 -15.80
CA GLU A 285 -11.18 31.18 -14.44
C GLU A 285 -12.18 30.02 -14.24
N GLU A 286 -13.12 29.85 -15.17
CA GLU A 286 -14.14 28.81 -15.08
C GLU A 286 -13.56 27.40 -15.18
N GLY A 287 -12.51 27.21 -15.98
CA GLY A 287 -11.78 25.94 -16.05
C GLY A 287 -11.03 25.63 -14.75
N LEU A 288 -10.38 26.65 -14.17
CA LEU A 288 -9.64 26.51 -12.92
C LEU A 288 -10.59 26.26 -11.74
N LYS A 289 -11.76 26.93 -11.66
CA LYS A 289 -12.78 26.62 -10.64
C LYS A 289 -13.17 25.15 -10.66
N LYS A 290 -13.45 24.60 -11.85
CA LYS A 290 -13.79 23.18 -12.03
C LYS A 290 -12.64 22.26 -11.61
N ARG A 291 -11.41 22.60 -11.98
CA ARG A 291 -10.20 21.85 -11.59
C ARG A 291 -10.01 21.82 -10.07
N ARG A 292 -10.01 22.99 -9.42
CA ARG A 292 -9.84 23.10 -7.96
C ARG A 292 -10.95 22.33 -7.22
N GLN A 293 -12.20 22.41 -7.69
CA GLN A 293 -13.29 21.63 -7.08
C GLN A 293 -13.09 20.12 -7.23
N ALA A 294 -12.64 19.65 -8.40
CA ALA A 294 -12.37 18.23 -8.63
C ALA A 294 -11.21 17.72 -7.76
N GLU A 295 -10.15 18.52 -7.60
CA GLU A 295 -9.04 18.21 -6.69
C GLU A 295 -9.48 18.18 -5.23
N VAL A 296 -10.32 19.13 -4.77
CA VAL A 296 -10.90 19.08 -3.41
C VAL A 296 -11.76 17.84 -3.22
N ASN A 297 -12.58 17.49 -4.22
CA ASN A 297 -13.42 16.30 -4.18
C ASN A 297 -12.56 15.04 -4.05
N LEU A 298 -11.50 14.90 -4.87
CA LEU A 298 -10.58 13.78 -4.78
C LEU A 298 -9.87 13.75 -3.41
N PHE A 299 -9.33 14.88 -2.94
CA PHE A 299 -8.64 14.98 -1.65
C PHE A 299 -9.53 14.53 -0.47
N ASN A 300 -10.81 14.88 -0.51
CA ASN A 300 -11.80 14.51 0.51
C ASN A 300 -12.40 13.12 0.30
N THR A 301 -12.18 12.48 -0.86
CA THR A 301 -12.69 11.14 -1.13
C THR A 301 -11.93 10.16 -0.24
N PRO A 302 -12.60 9.51 0.73
CA PRO A 302 -11.94 8.51 1.54
C PRO A 302 -11.40 7.43 0.62
N VAL A 303 -10.12 7.08 0.79
CA VAL A 303 -9.63 5.82 0.23
C VAL A 303 -10.35 4.71 1.00
N SER A 304 -11.42 4.19 0.40
CA SER A 304 -11.84 2.82 0.71
C SER A 304 -10.63 1.96 0.37
N GLY A 305 -10.26 0.98 1.19
CA GLY A 305 -9.20 0.02 0.86
C GLY A 305 -9.57 -0.84 -0.34
N GLY A 306 -9.69 -0.20 -1.50
CA GLY A 306 -10.03 -0.72 -2.80
C GLY A 306 -8.96 -0.19 -3.72
N SER A 307 -8.04 -1.09 -4.07
CA SER A 307 -7.11 -0.91 -5.17
C SER A 307 -7.87 -0.44 -6.40
N GLU A 308 -7.34 0.58 -7.05
CA GLU A 308 -7.59 0.84 -8.46
C GLU A 308 -7.41 -0.48 -9.21
N THR A 309 -8.52 -1.05 -9.65
CA THR A 309 -8.51 -2.07 -10.69
C THR A 309 -8.45 -1.32 -12.00
N ASP A 310 -7.26 -1.23 -12.58
CA ASP A 310 -7.15 -1.25 -14.03
C ASP A 310 -5.99 -2.15 -14.47
N GLU A 311 -6.39 -3.12 -15.31
CA GLU A 311 -5.61 -3.99 -16.18
C GLU A 311 -4.78 -5.14 -15.57
N GLY A 312 -5.42 -6.31 -15.53
CA GLY A 312 -4.79 -7.62 -15.62
C GLY A 312 -5.07 -8.50 -14.42
N GLU A 313 -6.09 -9.35 -14.48
CA GLU A 313 -6.06 -10.58 -13.69
C GLU A 313 -4.83 -11.37 -14.12
N ILE A 314 -3.74 -11.23 -13.38
CA ILE A 314 -2.68 -12.23 -13.44
C ILE A 314 -3.19 -13.41 -12.60
N GLU A 315 -3.86 -14.33 -13.29
CA GLU A 315 -4.16 -15.65 -12.78
C GLU A 315 -2.80 -16.32 -12.43
N MET A 316 -2.57 -16.67 -11.17
CA MET A 316 -1.43 -17.52 -10.82
C MET A 316 -1.69 -18.90 -11.42
N ILE A 317 -0.91 -19.27 -12.44
CA ILE A 317 -1.08 -20.52 -13.18
C ILE A 317 0.01 -21.50 -12.78
N LEU A 318 -0.41 -22.72 -12.44
CA LEU A 318 0.50 -23.85 -12.31
C LEU A 318 0.66 -24.54 -13.66
N TYR A 319 1.88 -24.60 -14.17
CA TYR A 319 2.25 -25.33 -15.38
C TYR A 319 2.81 -26.70 -15.03
N LYS A 320 2.19 -27.75 -15.56
CA LYS A 320 2.71 -29.11 -15.51
C LYS A 320 3.32 -29.49 -16.85
N VAL A 321 4.61 -29.80 -16.84
CA VAL A 321 5.31 -30.16 -18.08
C VAL A 321 5.06 -31.62 -18.43
N ASN A 322 4.38 -31.89 -19.54
CA ASN A 322 4.11 -33.24 -20.04
C ASN A 322 4.86 -33.49 -21.36
N ASP A 323 6.16 -33.76 -21.23
CA ASP A 323 7.02 -34.08 -22.36
C ASP A 323 7.93 -35.24 -21.97
N LYS A 324 7.55 -36.46 -22.38
CA LYS A 324 8.23 -37.71 -21.99
C LYS A 324 9.70 -37.78 -22.44
N ASN A 325 10.09 -36.96 -23.41
CA ASN A 325 11.46 -36.93 -23.93
C ASN A 325 12.31 -35.82 -23.28
N SER A 326 11.72 -35.03 -22.38
CA SER A 326 12.38 -33.92 -21.68
C SER A 326 12.83 -34.27 -20.26
N LYS A 327 13.96 -33.69 -19.82
CA LYS A 327 14.39 -33.72 -18.40
C LYS A 327 13.43 -32.96 -17.46
N MET A 328 12.52 -32.16 -18.00
CA MET A 328 11.52 -31.41 -17.23
C MET A 328 10.18 -32.16 -17.10
N ASN A 329 10.04 -33.35 -17.68
CA ASN A 329 8.79 -34.11 -17.62
C ASN A 329 8.29 -34.30 -16.18
N GLY A 330 7.01 -33.99 -15.94
CA GLY A 330 6.35 -34.08 -14.64
C GLY A 330 6.68 -32.95 -13.66
N SER A 331 7.57 -32.00 -14.00
CA SER A 331 7.83 -30.84 -13.15
C SER A 331 6.66 -29.86 -13.12
N ILE A 332 6.47 -29.22 -11.97
CA ILE A 332 5.43 -28.19 -11.75
C ILE A 332 6.10 -26.83 -11.58
N TRP A 333 5.59 -25.84 -12.28
CA TRP A 333 6.08 -24.46 -12.28
C TRP A 333 4.93 -23.51 -11.98
N MET A 334 5.22 -22.43 -11.25
CA MET A 334 4.26 -21.39 -10.94
C MET A 334 4.62 -20.12 -11.70
N PHE A 335 3.64 -19.55 -12.39
CA PHE A 335 3.75 -18.24 -13.03
C PHE A 335 2.85 -17.23 -12.32
N ASN A 336 3.41 -16.10 -11.93
CA ASN A 336 2.70 -15.01 -11.26
C ASN A 336 2.66 -13.73 -12.12
N GLY A 337 2.71 -13.86 -13.45
CA GLY A 337 2.68 -12.74 -14.40
C GLY A 337 4.02 -12.06 -14.64
N GLU A 338 4.95 -12.16 -13.69
CA GLU A 338 6.26 -11.51 -13.75
C GLU A 338 7.44 -12.45 -13.56
N GLN A 339 7.24 -13.66 -13.05
CA GLN A 339 8.29 -14.65 -12.75
C GLN A 339 7.77 -16.08 -12.91
N LEU A 340 8.65 -16.96 -13.40
CA LEU A 340 8.39 -18.40 -13.45
C LEU A 340 9.31 -19.15 -12.49
N THR A 341 8.73 -19.87 -11.54
CA THR A 341 9.46 -20.56 -10.47
C THR A 341 9.17 -22.06 -10.47
N ARG A 342 10.21 -22.90 -10.41
CA ARG A 342 10.04 -24.35 -10.28
C ARG A 342 9.67 -24.70 -8.84
N LEU A 343 8.63 -25.50 -8.67
CA LEU A 343 8.20 -25.98 -7.36
C LEU A 343 8.79 -27.37 -7.05
N ASP A 344 9.09 -27.60 -5.78
CA ASP A 344 9.33 -28.96 -5.27
C ASP A 344 8.01 -29.76 -5.15
N GLY A 345 8.12 -31.07 -4.92
CA GLY A 345 6.95 -31.95 -4.85
C GLY A 345 5.98 -31.65 -3.70
N VAL A 346 6.46 -31.07 -2.59
CA VAL A 346 5.65 -30.76 -1.41
C VAL A 346 4.86 -29.48 -1.64
N SER A 347 5.53 -28.45 -2.16
CA SER A 347 4.97 -27.17 -2.54
C SER A 347 3.95 -27.34 -3.66
N ALA A 348 4.29 -28.12 -4.69
CA ALA A 348 3.37 -28.44 -5.78
C ALA A 348 2.08 -29.12 -5.28
N ALA A 349 2.19 -30.09 -4.37
CA ALA A 349 1.02 -30.79 -3.82
C ALA A 349 0.12 -29.87 -2.97
N LYS A 350 0.71 -28.88 -2.29
CA LYS A 350 -0.01 -27.89 -1.49
C LYS A 350 -0.77 -26.88 -2.37
N PHE A 351 -0.16 -26.48 -3.49
CA PHE A 351 -0.71 -25.47 -4.39
C PHE A 351 -1.70 -26.04 -5.42
N ALA A 352 -1.53 -27.28 -5.87
CA ALA A 352 -2.39 -27.91 -6.88
C ALA A 352 -3.89 -27.97 -6.50
N LYS A 353 -4.24 -27.81 -5.22
CA LYS A 353 -5.63 -27.78 -4.75
C LYS A 353 -6.33 -26.43 -4.86
N ASN A 354 -5.55 -25.35 -4.95
CA ASN A 354 -6.04 -23.98 -4.83
C ASN A 354 -5.83 -23.14 -6.10
N PHE A 355 -5.14 -23.69 -7.10
CA PHE A 355 -4.78 -22.99 -8.32
C PHE A 355 -5.15 -23.80 -9.56
N LYS A 356 -5.45 -23.08 -10.64
CA LYS A 356 -5.70 -23.67 -11.95
C LYS A 356 -4.40 -24.24 -12.50
N THR A 357 -4.44 -25.52 -12.86
CA THR A 357 -3.30 -26.24 -13.41
C THR A 357 -3.49 -26.44 -14.91
N THR A 358 -2.46 -26.13 -15.70
CA THR A 358 -2.43 -26.30 -17.16
C THR A 358 -1.29 -27.21 -17.57
N ASP A 359 -1.56 -28.15 -18.47
CA ASP A 359 -0.55 -29.02 -19.05
C ASP A 359 0.16 -28.32 -20.23
N VAL A 360 1.49 -28.36 -20.26
CA VAL A 360 2.32 -27.71 -21.30
C VAL A 360 3.51 -28.58 -21.71
N ASN A 361 4.12 -28.31 -22.85
CA ASN A 361 5.36 -28.96 -23.31
C ASN A 361 6.61 -28.06 -23.16
N GLN A 362 7.81 -28.62 -23.36
CA GLN A 362 9.07 -27.88 -23.20
C GLN A 362 9.25 -26.71 -24.20
N ALA A 363 8.67 -26.80 -25.40
CA ALA A 363 8.74 -25.73 -26.40
C ALA A 363 7.87 -24.54 -25.99
N GLU A 364 6.67 -24.78 -25.48
CA GLU A 364 5.78 -23.77 -24.92
C GLU A 364 6.41 -23.11 -23.69
N MET A 365 7.02 -23.89 -22.80
CA MET A 365 7.79 -23.38 -21.66
C MET A 365 8.94 -22.45 -22.06
N SER A 366 9.52 -22.67 -23.24
CA SER A 366 10.63 -21.84 -23.75
C SER A 366 10.19 -20.45 -24.20
N SER A 367 8.89 -20.22 -24.43
CA SER A 367 8.35 -18.89 -24.76
C SER A 367 8.38 -17.92 -23.57
N PHE A 368 8.52 -18.43 -22.34
CA PHE A 368 8.62 -17.64 -21.10
C PHE A 368 10.06 -17.25 -20.73
N LYS A 369 11.04 -17.46 -21.62
CA LYS A 369 12.48 -17.35 -21.32
C LYS A 369 13.00 -15.98 -20.90
N ASN A 370 12.30 -14.90 -21.21
CA ASN A 370 12.76 -13.53 -20.92
C ASN A 370 12.44 -13.05 -19.49
N ILE A 371 11.89 -13.93 -18.64
CA ILE A 371 11.30 -13.57 -17.35
C ILE A 371 12.14 -14.09 -16.16
N GLY A 372 13.38 -14.53 -16.40
CA GLY A 372 14.36 -14.85 -15.35
C GLY A 372 13.95 -16.00 -14.43
N PHE A 373 14.27 -17.24 -14.82
CA PHE A 373 14.00 -18.41 -13.98
C PHE A 373 14.91 -18.41 -12.74
N ARG A 374 14.33 -18.59 -11.55
CA ARG A 374 15.07 -18.99 -10.34
C ARG A 374 14.58 -20.35 -9.86
N THR A 375 15.52 -21.28 -9.71
CA THR A 375 15.26 -22.60 -9.14
C THR A 375 15.42 -22.51 -7.64
N VAL A 376 14.43 -22.94 -6.87
CA VAL A 376 14.57 -23.13 -5.42
C VAL A 376 15.29 -24.47 -5.21
N GLY A 377 16.61 -24.48 -5.39
CA GLY A 377 17.47 -25.64 -5.15
C GLY A 377 17.98 -26.32 -6.43
N GLU A 378 19.30 -26.37 -6.60
CA GLU A 378 19.95 -27.20 -7.60
C GLU A 378 19.91 -28.68 -7.16
N PHE A 379 19.38 -29.56 -8.00
CA PHE A 379 19.57 -31.00 -7.85
C PHE A 379 20.90 -31.37 -8.51
N LYS A 380 21.86 -31.84 -7.72
CA LYS A 380 22.99 -32.63 -8.25
C LYS A 380 22.44 -33.97 -8.73
N TYR A 381 22.70 -34.30 -10.00
CA TYR A 381 22.28 -35.54 -10.66
C TYR A 381 22.77 -36.79 -9.94
#